data_AF-A0A935M4I3-F1
#
_entry.id   AF-A0A935M4I3-F1
#
_cell.length_a   1.000
_cell.length_b   1.000
_cell.length_c   1.000
_cell.angle_alpha   90.00
_cell.angle_beta   90.00
_cell.angle_gamma   90.00
#
_symmetry.space_group_name_H-M   'P 1'
#
loop_
_entity.id
_entity.type
_entity.pdbx_description
1 polymer ?
#
loop_
_entity_poly.entity_id
_entity_poly.type
_entity_poly.pdbx_seq_one_letter_code
_entity_poly.pdbx_strand_id
1 'polypeptide(L)'
;MKISNMFLNSQMTEKALVITSVQPSCGCTGVVMDEKKEFAQGEEGEIKITFNTQGRQGMNSKTGTVNTNDPANPVMILTFKCEIDNK
;
A
#
# COMPACT_ATOMS: atom_id res chain seq x y z
N MET A 1 13.20 -1.87 -10.09
CA MET A 1 11.84 -1.91 -9.51
C MET A 1 11.96 -2.30 -8.05
N LYS A 2 11.31 -1.58 -7.15
CA LYS A 2 11.25 -1.94 -5.71
C LYS A 2 9.81 -2.34 -5.39
N ILE A 3 9.63 -3.36 -4.55
CA ILE A 3 8.30 -3.83 -4.13
C ILE A 3 8.21 -3.65 -2.61
N SER A 4 7.05 -3.19 -2.13
CA SER A 4 6.74 -3.09 -0.71
C SER A 4 5.39 -3.73 -0.46
N ASN A 5 5.34 -4.62 0.54
CA ASN A 5 4.15 -5.40 0.85
C ASN A 5 3.56 -4.86 2.16
N MET A 6 2.24 -4.73 2.19
CA MET A 6 1.48 -4.43 3.39
C MET A 6 0.51 -5.56 3.65
N PHE A 7 0.45 -5.97 4.91
CA PHE A 7 -0.56 -6.89 5.40
C PHE A 7 -1.65 -6.08 6.09
N LEU A 8 -2.88 -6.25 5.62
CA LEU A 8 -4.06 -5.69 6.25
C LEU A 8 -4.67 -6.78 7.11
N ASN A 9 -4.96 -6.42 8.35
CA ASN A 9 -5.60 -7.29 9.30
C ASN A 9 -6.94 -6.67 9.70
N SER A 10 -8.02 -7.38 9.40
CA SER A 10 -9.41 -6.99 9.67
C SER A 10 -9.87 -7.34 11.09
N GLN A 11 -8.98 -7.82 11.97
CA GLN A 11 -9.32 -8.17 13.36
C GLN A 11 -9.99 -7.06 14.16
N MET A 12 -9.78 -5.80 13.78
CA MET A 12 -10.29 -4.63 14.52
C MET A 12 -11.74 -4.26 14.17
N THR A 13 -12.34 -4.86 13.14
CA THR A 13 -13.69 -4.51 12.68
C THR A 13 -14.66 -5.69 12.82
N GLU A 14 -15.84 -5.45 13.41
CA GLU A 14 -16.95 -6.43 13.43
C GLU A 14 -17.59 -6.65 12.06
N LYS A 15 -17.21 -5.82 11.07
CA LYS A 15 -17.66 -5.86 9.68
C LYS A 15 -16.48 -6.14 8.77
N ALA A 16 -16.75 -6.60 7.55
CA ALA A 16 -15.71 -6.78 6.54
C ALA A 16 -14.94 -5.48 6.30
N LEU A 17 -13.61 -5.58 6.27
CA LEU A 17 -12.71 -4.49 5.92
C LEU A 17 -12.73 -4.32 4.40
N VAL A 18 -13.13 -3.14 3.93
CA VAL A 18 -13.22 -2.79 2.52
C VAL A 18 -12.20 -1.72 2.20
N ILE A 19 -11.28 -2.03 1.29
CA ILE A 19 -10.35 -1.06 0.71
C ILE A 19 -11.11 -0.28 -0.37
N THR A 20 -11.33 1.01 -0.12
CA THR A 20 -12.09 1.87 -1.05
C THR A 20 -11.21 2.40 -2.17
N SER A 21 -9.97 2.79 -1.87
CA SER A 21 -9.02 3.23 -2.87
C SER A 21 -7.59 3.16 -2.35
N VAL A 22 -6.64 2.97 -3.27
CA VAL A 22 -5.23 3.09 -2.95
C VAL A 22 -4.55 4.02 -3.94
N GLN A 23 -3.91 5.05 -3.39
CA GLN A 23 -3.36 6.15 -4.15
C GLN A 23 -1.86 6.27 -3.89
N PRO A 24 -1.02 6.21 -4.94
CA PRO A 24 0.39 6.51 -4.79
C PRO A 24 0.62 8.02 -4.63
N SER A 25 1.64 8.40 -3.86
CA SER A 25 2.09 9.80 -3.70
C SER A 25 2.66 10.43 -4.98
N CYS A 26 3.03 9.63 -5.98
CA CYS A 26 3.51 10.11 -7.27
C CYS A 26 3.05 9.15 -8.37
N GLY A 27 2.88 9.65 -9.60
CA GLY A 27 2.65 8.81 -10.79
C GLY A 27 3.78 7.84 -11.14
N CYS A 28 4.87 7.85 -10.36
CA CYS A 28 6.01 6.95 -10.47
C CYS A 28 5.91 5.68 -9.62
N THR A 29 4.87 5.58 -8.80
CA THR A 29 4.57 4.43 -7.95
C THR A 29 3.32 3.77 -8.52
N GLY A 30 3.46 2.53 -8.98
CA GLY A 30 2.35 1.70 -9.40
C GLY A 30 1.81 0.92 -8.21
N VAL A 31 0.51 0.94 -8.01
CA VAL A 31 -0.13 0.16 -6.95
C VAL A 31 -0.75 -1.07 -7.57
N VAL A 32 -0.40 -2.25 -7.06
CA VAL A 32 -1.01 -3.52 -7.45
C VAL A 32 -1.74 -4.08 -6.24
N MET A 33 -3.06 -4.13 -6.33
CA MET A 33 -3.91 -4.81 -5.36
C MET A 33 -4.29 -6.15 -5.98
N ASP A 34 -4.49 -7.17 -5.15
CA ASP A 34 -5.31 -8.30 -5.60
C ASP A 34 -6.74 -7.81 -5.91
N GLU A 35 -7.47 -8.53 -6.77
CA GLU A 35 -8.84 -8.16 -7.15
C GLU A 35 -9.78 -8.07 -5.94
N LYS A 36 -9.42 -8.79 -4.87
CA LYS A 36 -10.13 -8.79 -3.61
C LYS A 36 -9.85 -7.51 -2.83
N LYS A 37 -10.88 -6.68 -2.68
CA LYS A 37 -10.85 -5.43 -1.91
C LYS A 37 -11.63 -5.52 -0.60
N GLU A 38 -12.30 -6.64 -0.36
CA GLU A 38 -13.14 -6.87 0.81
C GLU A 38 -12.61 -8.10 1.54
N PHE A 39 -12.33 -7.93 2.83
CA PHE A 39 -11.74 -8.94 3.70
C PHE A 39 -12.69 -9.19 4.87
N ALA A 40 -13.12 -10.44 5.06
CA ALA A 40 -13.97 -10.80 6.19
C ALA A 40 -13.23 -10.58 7.52
N GLN A 41 -13.95 -10.50 8.64
CA GLN A 41 -13.33 -10.33 9.96
C GLN A 41 -12.28 -11.43 10.23
N GLY A 42 -11.06 -11.01 10.60
CA GLY A 42 -9.93 -11.91 10.83
C GLY A 42 -9.24 -12.41 9.56
N GLU A 43 -9.71 -12.01 8.38
CA GLU A 43 -9.04 -12.28 7.12
C GLU A 43 -7.89 -11.30 6.88
N GLU A 44 -6.79 -11.83 6.35
CA GLU A 44 -5.61 -11.07 5.97
C GLU A 44 -5.64 -10.74 4.48
N GLY A 45 -5.27 -9.51 4.15
CA GLY A 45 -5.11 -9.04 2.78
C GLY A 45 -3.69 -8.57 2.50
N GLU A 46 -3.18 -8.81 1.30
CA GLU A 46 -1.87 -8.30 0.88
C GLU A 46 -2.03 -7.17 -0.15
N ILE A 47 -1.45 -6.02 0.17
CA ILE A 47 -1.31 -4.89 -0.77
C ILE A 47 0.14 -4.84 -1.25
N LYS A 48 0.34 -4.92 -2.57
CA LYS A 48 1.66 -4.81 -3.20
C LYS A 48 1.85 -3.44 -3.86
N ILE A 49 2.68 -2.61 -3.26
CA ILE A 49 3.08 -1.35 -3.88
C ILE A 49 4.37 -1.56 -4.65
N THR A 50 4.34 -1.20 -5.93
CA THR A 50 5.48 -1.31 -6.83
C THR A 50 6.00 0.06 -7.22
N PHE A 51 7.32 0.21 -7.22
CA PHE A 51 7.96 1.48 -7.53
C PHE A 51 8.90 1.32 -8.71
N ASN A 52 8.67 2.14 -9.74
CA ASN A 52 9.57 2.20 -10.87
C ASN A 52 10.77 3.09 -10.51
N THR A 53 11.92 2.44 -10.33
CA THR A 53 13.20 3.05 -10.00
C THR A 53 13.96 3.54 -11.24
N GLN A 54 13.47 3.28 -12.46
CA GLN A 54 14.14 3.66 -13.69
C GLN A 54 14.30 5.18 -13.79
N GLY A 55 15.51 5.64 -14.08
CA GLY A 55 15.84 7.07 -14.17
C GLY A 55 15.87 7.81 -12.82
N ARG A 56 15.90 7.09 -11.69
CA ARG A 56 15.98 7.66 -10.34
C ARG A 56 17.27 7.24 -9.66
N GLN A 57 17.78 8.10 -8.78
CA GLN A 57 19.03 7.89 -8.06
C GLN A 57 18.91 8.40 -6.62
N GLY A 58 19.79 7.91 -5.73
CA GLY A 58 19.88 8.33 -4.35
C GLY A 58 18.70 7.91 -3.48
N MET A 59 18.55 8.55 -2.33
CA MET A 59 17.46 8.26 -1.39
C MET A 59 16.11 8.72 -1.93
N ASN A 60 15.19 7.78 -2.05
CA ASN A 60 13.82 7.98 -2.48
C ASN A 60 12.89 7.55 -1.34
N SER A 61 12.10 8.48 -0.83
CA SER A 61 10.98 8.19 0.08
C SER A 61 9.68 8.35 -0.68
N LYS A 62 8.81 7.35 -0.59
CA LYS A 62 7.52 7.33 -1.28
C LYS A 62 6.46 6.83 -0.33
N THR A 63 5.25 7.33 -0.55
CA THR A 63 4.09 6.91 0.21
C THR A 63 2.97 6.38 -0.68
N GLY A 64 2.17 5.46 -0.15
CA GLY A 64 0.91 5.02 -0.70
C GLY A 64 -0.18 5.20 0.35
N THR A 65 -1.25 5.88 -0.01
CA THR A 65 -2.40 6.11 0.88
C THR A 65 -3.46 5.06 0.57
N VAL A 66 -3.84 4.28 1.58
CA VAL A 66 -4.88 3.26 1.51
C VAL A 66 -6.07 3.78 2.29
N ASN A 67 -7.20 3.98 1.60
CA ASN A 67 -8.45 4.36 2.22
C ASN A 67 -9.28 3.11 2.49
N THR A 68 -9.86 3.01 3.68
CA THR A 68 -10.67 1.87 4.11
C THR A 68 -12.00 2.33 4.70
N ASN A 69 -12.91 1.37 4.92
CA ASN A 69 -14.14 1.60 5.67
C ASN A 69 -13.97 1.40 7.20
N ASP A 70 -12.75 1.15 7.70
CA ASP A 70 -12.48 0.99 9.13
C ASP A 70 -12.63 2.35 9.83
N PRO A 71 -13.56 2.52 10.79
CA PRO A 71 -13.70 3.77 11.53
C PRO A 71 -12.49 4.09 12.42
N ALA A 72 -11.71 3.09 12.84
CA ALA A 72 -10.49 3.30 13.61
C ALA A 72 -9.32 3.71 12.71
N ASN A 73 -9.25 3.18 11.49
CA ASN A 73 -8.18 3.43 10.52
C ASN A 73 -8.70 3.73 9.11
N PRO A 74 -9.44 4.84 8.93
CA PRO A 74 -10.07 5.16 7.64
C PRO A 74 -9.02 5.47 6.56
N VAL A 75 -7.84 5.91 6.97
CA VAL A 75 -6.71 6.23 6.09
C VAL A 75 -5.45 5.62 6.68
N MET A 76 -4.83 4.69 5.96
CA MET A 76 -3.54 4.09 6.28
C MET A 76 -2.49 4.62 5.31
N ILE A 77 -1.40 5.17 5.83
CA ILE A 77 -0.29 5.66 5.00
C ILE A 77 0.86 4.68 5.08
N LEU A 78 1.16 4.08 3.94
CA LEU A 78 2.36 3.29 3.74
C LEU A 78 3.50 4.20 3.35
N THR A 79 4.64 4.08 4.03
CA THR A 79 5.88 4.76 3.64
C THR A 79 6.94 3.72 3.34
N PHE A 80 7.54 3.81 2.16
CA PHE A 80 8.70 3.01 1.80
C PHE A 80 9.86 3.92 1.42
N LYS A 81 11.04 3.56 1.90
CA LYS A 81 12.30 4.24 1.61
C LYS A 81 13.18 3.29 0.81
N CYS A 82 13.75 3.76 -0.27
CA CYS A 82 14.74 3.03 -1.03
C CYS A 82 15.90 3.95 -1.40
N GLU A 83 17.11 3.44 -1.27
CA GLU A 83 18.29 4.03 -1.89
C GLU A 83 18.50 3.34 -3.25
N ILE A 84 18.68 4.15 -4.29
CA ILE A 84 18.97 3.67 -5.64
C ILE A 84 20.42 4.04 -5.93
N ASP A 85 21.30 3.04 -5.80
CA ASP A 85 22.70 3.18 -6.14
C ASP A 85 22.87 3.35 -7.65
N ASN A 86 23.72 4.31 -8.02
CA ASN A 86 24.12 4.51 -9.39
C ASN A 86 25.41 3.70 -9.61
N LYS A 87 25.29 2.47 -10.10
CA LYS A 87 26.44 1.71 -10.62
C LYS A 87 26.65 2.02 -12.09
#